data_AF-A0A921UUN1-F1
#
_entry.id   AF-A0A921UUN1-F1
#
_cell.length_a   1.000
_cell.length_b   1.000
_cell.length_c   1.000
_cell.angle_alpha   90.00
_cell.angle_beta   90.00
_cell.angle_gamma   90.00
#
_symmetry.space_group_name_H-M   'P 1'
#
loop_
_entity.id
_entity.type
_entity.pdbx_description
1 polymer ?
#
loop_
_entity_poly.entity_id
_entity_poly.type
_entity_poly.pdbx_seq_one_letter_code
_entity_poly.pdbx_strand_id
1 'polypeptide(L)'
;MMMMMMKGGTQPIIILMVSLIAPWLCLASSSSQDVGAAAAALKAEYIIKVNFSTASATPDKYKSFIASVRAGLVSTAAEAAGTNTSGGIPVLVSEDDPLALEASLNITLVNKAGRSVSLKMDISGAYIAGYEAGNFSCLVKRSGSGHTLSSVTCYRSSYPWGGPPTVDVAVPEVSAWRVEDLDEAISSLFLFPTGNATKEDLSRGLAACDVMVATAATFPYVERRMSAGMWDGNGVSNDGSLRGLQESWPDLSAAVQESYQGAFAAPVALQRSNGEWMLVDNVRRAVPLVSFLENAGCKKKMTTTTEAAAADQRLPLLMRSVVQQPPPDEEDMQMQLGSSPAAAAATTSCGQAEPTVRLVGPEGRCVDVPYGVYYNGKQVQLWSCKSNGDVNQLWTLKRDGTIRSNGKCLAASRSDTAGARVVIDDCPPRVPTGRVVWEVRVDGTIALKGSSSSGGGGLVLAVTSSTLFAGLTVRRDDRGTGQSWTPTNDTAPLDAAIVGFRDLCLQADTAGAVSVAACGNGGVRWSIYPDGSIRPPAWLLLQWQCLAADGASGRVRVKYCDWAGSACERWVFRNDGTIFNTGTGRVLEVVGASKGGASGGQVVVSKAGNGSPTPTQKWALML
;
A
#
# COMPACT_ATOMS: atom_id res chain seq x y z
N MET A 1 20.17 -66.06 -18.77
CA MET A 1 20.01 -67.34 -19.51
C MET A 1 18.75 -67.17 -20.36
N MET A 2 18.84 -67.31 -21.70
CA MET A 2 17.86 -66.85 -22.71
C MET A 2 17.55 -65.34 -22.64
N MET A 3 17.67 -64.47 -23.67
CA MET A 3 18.08 -64.54 -25.10
C MET A 3 17.04 -64.95 -26.15
N MET A 4 16.43 -63.94 -26.80
CA MET A 4 16.11 -63.77 -28.24
C MET A 4 15.50 -62.34 -28.40
N MET A 5 15.84 -61.42 -29.32
CA MET A 5 16.17 -61.43 -30.77
C MET A 5 14.97 -61.79 -31.66
N MET A 6 14.63 -61.10 -32.77
CA MET A 6 15.21 -59.97 -33.55
C MET A 6 14.06 -58.99 -33.93
N LYS A 7 14.14 -57.87 -34.69
CA LYS A 7 15.09 -57.13 -35.60
C LYS A 7 14.59 -55.64 -35.61
N GLY A 8 15.17 -54.62 -36.26
CA GLY A 8 16.41 -54.42 -37.03
C GLY A 8 16.31 -53.12 -37.86
N GLY A 9 17.19 -52.14 -37.67
CA GLY A 9 17.08 -50.79 -38.30
C GLY A 9 18.25 -49.84 -38.01
N THR A 10 19.37 -50.05 -38.70
CA THR A 10 20.62 -49.24 -38.73
C THR A 10 20.42 -47.93 -39.55
N GLN A 11 21.15 -46.81 -39.41
CA GLN A 11 22.30 -46.30 -38.60
C GLN A 11 22.54 -44.79 -38.99
N PRO A 12 23.63 -44.06 -38.63
CA PRO A 12 24.43 -43.92 -37.38
C PRO A 12 24.70 -42.42 -37.03
N ILE A 13 25.81 -42.11 -36.30
CA ILE A 13 26.55 -40.81 -36.22
C ILE A 13 25.88 -39.68 -35.37
N ILE A 14 26.51 -39.06 -34.34
CA ILE A 14 27.90 -39.14 -33.80
C ILE A 14 27.96 -38.80 -32.27
N ILE A 15 28.83 -39.52 -31.51
CA ILE A 15 29.60 -39.18 -30.27
C ILE A 15 28.90 -38.34 -29.14
N LEU A 16 28.57 -38.90 -27.97
CA LEU A 16 29.35 -39.05 -26.71
C LEU A 16 29.82 -37.72 -26.05
N MET A 17 29.38 -37.28 -24.85
CA MET A 17 29.39 -37.82 -23.45
C MET A 17 30.74 -37.78 -22.70
N VAL A 18 30.66 -37.57 -21.35
CA VAL A 18 31.73 -37.57 -20.32
C VAL A 18 32.59 -36.28 -20.25
N SER A 19 33.06 -35.76 -19.10
CA SER A 19 32.43 -35.30 -17.83
C SER A 19 33.50 -34.74 -16.86
N LEU A 20 33.08 -34.00 -15.80
CA LEU A 20 33.79 -33.74 -14.53
C LEU A 20 34.94 -32.68 -14.45
N ILE A 21 34.71 -31.72 -13.52
CA ILE A 21 35.67 -31.14 -12.54
C ILE A 21 36.75 -30.15 -13.03
N ALA A 22 36.97 -29.10 -12.22
CA ALA A 22 37.91 -27.97 -12.37
C ALA A 22 39.13 -28.14 -11.40
N PRO A 23 40.08 -27.18 -11.16
CA PRO A 23 40.12 -25.76 -11.55
C PRO A 23 41.54 -25.16 -11.86
N TRP A 24 41.63 -23.82 -11.79
CA TRP A 24 42.80 -22.92 -11.54
C TRP A 24 43.54 -22.19 -12.70
N LEU A 25 43.44 -20.84 -12.60
CA LEU A 25 44.33 -19.73 -12.99
C LEU A 25 45.22 -19.82 -14.25
N CYS A 26 45.04 -18.86 -15.17
CA CYS A 26 45.87 -17.63 -15.18
C CYS A 26 45.18 -16.47 -15.94
N LEU A 27 45.78 -15.27 -15.93
CA LEU A 27 45.18 -13.99 -16.37
C LEU A 27 45.73 -13.44 -17.70
N ALA A 28 44.98 -12.49 -18.28
CA ALA A 28 45.33 -11.59 -19.39
C ALA A 28 45.41 -12.22 -20.81
N SER A 29 44.98 -11.55 -21.90
CA SER A 29 44.35 -10.22 -22.05
C SER A 29 43.57 -10.06 -23.38
N SER A 30 42.85 -8.93 -23.50
CA SER A 30 42.30 -8.30 -24.71
C SER A 30 41.24 -9.06 -25.54
N SER A 31 39.97 -8.72 -25.30
CA SER A 31 39.28 -7.78 -26.20
C SER A 31 38.25 -6.95 -25.42
N SER A 32 38.29 -5.62 -25.57
CA SER A 32 37.50 -4.68 -24.75
C SER A 32 36.29 -4.11 -25.50
N GLN A 33 35.83 -4.78 -26.57
CA GLN A 33 34.75 -4.30 -27.43
C GLN A 33 33.38 -4.95 -27.10
N ASP A 34 33.34 -6.25 -26.80
CA ASP A 34 32.06 -6.95 -26.53
C ASP A 34 31.38 -6.50 -25.23
N VAL A 35 32.13 -6.13 -24.19
CA VAL A 35 31.55 -5.67 -22.91
C VAL A 35 30.72 -4.39 -23.10
N GLY A 36 31.17 -3.49 -23.98
CA GLY A 36 30.42 -2.27 -24.32
C GLY A 36 29.13 -2.56 -25.09
N ALA A 37 29.16 -3.53 -26.02
CA ALA A 37 27.99 -3.95 -26.78
C ALA A 37 26.98 -4.73 -25.91
N ALA A 38 27.45 -5.64 -25.05
CA ALA A 38 26.62 -6.38 -24.11
C ALA A 38 25.98 -5.46 -23.05
N ALA A 39 26.72 -4.50 -22.50
CA ALA A 39 26.17 -3.49 -21.61
C ALA A 39 25.18 -2.55 -22.32
N ALA A 40 25.38 -2.25 -23.61
CA ALA A 40 24.41 -1.49 -24.41
C ALA A 40 23.14 -2.28 -24.72
N ALA A 41 23.24 -3.61 -24.91
CA ALA A 41 22.10 -4.50 -25.08
C ALA A 41 21.27 -4.62 -23.78
N LEU A 42 21.93 -4.84 -22.63
CA LEU A 42 21.28 -4.85 -21.32
C LEU A 42 20.59 -3.50 -21.00
N LYS A 43 21.22 -2.37 -21.38
CA LYS A 43 20.60 -1.03 -21.30
C LYS A 43 19.38 -0.84 -22.19
N ALA A 44 19.15 -1.70 -23.18
CA ALA A 44 17.99 -1.60 -24.07
C ALA A 44 16.77 -2.36 -23.54
N GLU A 45 16.95 -3.39 -22.71
CA GLU A 45 15.85 -4.23 -22.20
C GLU A 45 15.19 -3.68 -20.92
N TYR A 46 15.95 -3.04 -20.02
CA TYR A 46 15.43 -2.61 -18.70
C TYR A 46 14.66 -1.28 -18.66
N ILE A 47 14.31 -0.71 -19.83
CA ILE A 47 13.53 0.54 -19.89
C ILE A 47 12.07 0.22 -20.22
N ILE A 48 11.24 0.11 -19.18
CA ILE A 48 9.78 0.10 -19.34
C ILE A 48 9.34 1.48 -19.85
N LYS A 49 8.77 1.50 -21.06
CA LYS A 49 8.27 2.73 -21.73
C LYS A 49 6.75 2.78 -21.62
N VAL A 50 6.24 3.75 -20.88
CA VAL A 50 4.79 3.95 -20.69
C VAL A 50 4.35 5.17 -21.49
N ASN A 51 3.35 5.00 -22.36
CA ASN A 51 2.90 6.07 -23.26
C ASN A 51 1.45 6.49 -22.94
N PHE A 52 1.19 7.79 -22.90
CA PHE A 52 -0.17 8.35 -22.76
C PHE A 52 -0.38 9.54 -23.68
N SER A 53 -1.64 9.77 -24.08
CA SER A 53 -2.02 10.96 -24.83
C SER A 53 -3.38 11.51 -24.42
N THR A 54 -3.37 12.76 -23.97
CA THR A 54 -4.57 13.55 -23.62
C THR A 54 -5.49 13.74 -24.82
N ALA A 55 -4.95 13.78 -26.05
CA ALA A 55 -5.70 13.93 -27.29
C ALA A 55 -6.68 12.77 -27.57
N SER A 56 -6.47 11.61 -26.96
CA SER A 56 -7.38 10.46 -27.06
C SER A 56 -7.80 9.91 -25.69
N ALA A 57 -7.67 10.71 -24.64
CA ALA A 57 -7.92 10.29 -23.26
C ALA A 57 -9.37 9.83 -23.03
N THR A 58 -9.50 8.82 -22.19
CA THR A 58 -10.76 8.28 -21.66
C THR A 58 -10.46 7.68 -20.28
N PRO A 59 -11.45 7.52 -19.38
CA PRO A 59 -11.27 6.88 -18.08
C PRO A 59 -10.52 5.54 -18.14
N ASP A 60 -10.94 4.65 -19.05
CA ASP A 60 -10.36 3.30 -19.17
C ASP A 60 -8.90 3.34 -19.68
N LYS A 61 -8.57 4.25 -20.61
CA LYS A 61 -7.18 4.47 -21.05
C LYS A 61 -6.32 5.07 -19.95
N TYR A 62 -6.82 6.05 -19.20
CA TYR A 62 -6.06 6.69 -18.13
C TYR A 62 -5.78 5.73 -16.97
N LYS A 63 -6.77 4.93 -16.58
CA LYS A 63 -6.58 3.82 -15.62
C LYS A 63 -5.60 2.76 -16.13
N SER A 64 -5.67 2.40 -17.40
CA SER A 64 -4.70 1.47 -18.02
C SER A 64 -3.27 2.05 -18.03
N PHE A 65 -3.15 3.36 -18.26
CA PHE A 65 -1.89 4.10 -18.19
C PHE A 65 -1.32 4.11 -16.77
N ILE A 66 -2.09 4.53 -15.76
CA ILE A 66 -1.64 4.56 -14.36
C ILE A 66 -1.35 3.15 -13.83
N ALA A 67 -2.12 2.13 -14.22
CA ALA A 67 -1.81 0.74 -13.94
C ALA A 67 -0.48 0.28 -14.57
N SER A 68 -0.12 0.80 -15.75
CA SER A 68 1.17 0.55 -16.41
C SER A 68 2.32 1.27 -15.71
N VAL A 69 2.10 2.49 -15.18
CA VAL A 69 3.09 3.19 -14.34
C VAL A 69 3.35 2.41 -13.05
N ARG A 70 2.29 2.00 -12.33
CA ARG A 70 2.40 1.15 -11.13
C ARG A 70 3.13 -0.17 -11.43
N ALA A 71 2.80 -0.82 -12.54
CA ALA A 71 3.48 -2.03 -12.97
C ALA A 71 4.97 -1.77 -13.25
N GLY A 72 5.32 -0.65 -13.89
CA GLY A 72 6.70 -0.26 -14.16
C GLY A 72 7.52 -0.04 -12.89
N LEU A 73 6.97 0.65 -11.89
CA LEU A 73 7.61 0.85 -10.59
C LEU A 73 7.78 -0.48 -9.84
N VAL A 74 6.71 -1.28 -9.73
CA VAL A 74 6.68 -2.47 -8.88
C VAL A 74 7.36 -3.70 -9.52
N SER A 75 7.35 -3.86 -10.84
CA SER A 75 8.07 -4.97 -11.51
C SER A 75 9.58 -4.77 -11.44
N THR A 76 10.07 -3.57 -11.77
CA THR A 76 11.49 -3.21 -11.60
C THR A 76 11.95 -3.43 -10.15
N ALA A 77 11.11 -3.09 -9.17
CA ALA A 77 11.39 -3.37 -7.75
C ALA A 77 11.35 -4.87 -7.38
N ALA A 78 10.41 -5.63 -7.94
CA ALA A 78 10.23 -7.05 -7.66
C ALA A 78 11.30 -7.94 -8.31
N GLU A 79 11.87 -7.50 -9.43
CA GLU A 79 13.02 -8.16 -10.08
C GLU A 79 14.34 -7.81 -9.38
N ALA A 80 14.50 -6.56 -8.92
CA ALA A 80 15.65 -6.10 -8.14
C ALA A 80 15.78 -6.82 -6.77
N ALA A 81 14.69 -6.87 -6.00
CA ALA A 81 14.73 -7.28 -4.58
C ALA A 81 13.96 -8.56 -4.26
N GLY A 82 13.47 -9.28 -5.28
CA GLY A 82 12.38 -10.25 -5.11
C GLY A 82 11.05 -9.56 -4.78
N THR A 83 9.96 -10.31 -4.61
CA THR A 83 8.63 -9.74 -4.30
C THR A 83 8.57 -9.10 -2.91
N ASN A 84 9.02 -7.84 -2.84
CA ASN A 84 9.12 -7.06 -1.62
C ASN A 84 7.73 -6.51 -1.24
N THR A 85 7.08 -7.10 -0.25
CA THR A 85 5.78 -6.63 0.26
C THR A 85 5.78 -6.52 1.78
N SER A 86 5.20 -5.44 2.32
CA SER A 86 4.81 -5.35 3.73
C SER A 86 3.30 -5.29 3.85
N GLY A 87 2.70 -6.08 4.76
CA GLY A 87 1.25 -6.08 4.98
C GLY A 87 0.39 -6.55 3.79
N GLY A 88 1.00 -7.05 2.70
CA GLY A 88 0.33 -7.32 1.42
C GLY A 88 0.35 -6.15 0.43
N ILE A 89 1.03 -5.06 0.77
CA ILE A 89 1.30 -3.88 -0.09
C ILE A 89 2.73 -4.02 -0.66
N PRO A 90 2.96 -3.82 -1.97
CA PRO A 90 4.31 -3.75 -2.54
C PRO A 90 5.15 -2.63 -1.94
N VAL A 91 6.45 -2.86 -1.81
CA VAL A 91 7.44 -1.88 -1.35
C VAL A 91 8.45 -1.65 -2.47
N LEU A 92 8.76 -0.39 -2.75
CA LEU A 92 9.68 0.03 -3.81
C LEU A 92 11.14 -0.40 -3.53
N VAL A 93 12.03 -0.08 -4.47
CA VAL A 93 13.49 -0.25 -4.30
C VAL A 93 13.98 0.70 -3.19
N SER A 94 15.05 0.34 -2.49
CA SER A 94 15.72 1.23 -1.53
C SER A 94 16.60 2.23 -2.29
N GLU A 95 16.66 3.50 -1.88
CA GLU A 95 17.60 4.47 -2.49
C GLU A 95 19.08 4.02 -2.38
N ASP A 96 19.40 3.21 -1.35
CA ASP A 96 20.70 2.55 -1.16
C ASP A 96 21.03 1.45 -2.20
N ASP A 97 20.08 1.04 -3.03
CA ASP A 97 20.27 -0.06 -3.99
C ASP A 97 20.96 0.46 -5.27
N PRO A 98 22.03 -0.19 -5.76
CA PRO A 98 22.67 0.20 -7.02
C PRO A 98 21.70 0.30 -8.22
N LEU A 99 20.61 -0.46 -8.22
CA LEU A 99 19.60 -0.41 -9.29
C LEU A 99 18.74 0.88 -9.24
N ALA A 100 18.55 1.49 -8.06
CA ALA A 100 17.88 2.80 -7.96
C ALA A 100 18.70 3.92 -8.61
N LEU A 101 20.03 3.78 -8.63
CA LEU A 101 20.94 4.75 -9.26
C LEU A 101 21.02 4.61 -10.80
N GLU A 102 20.65 3.45 -11.36
CA GLU A 102 20.78 3.17 -12.80
C GLU A 102 19.44 3.04 -13.55
N ALA A 103 18.35 2.69 -12.88
CA ALA A 103 17.05 2.45 -13.51
C ALA A 103 16.04 3.60 -13.25
N SER A 104 15.36 4.04 -14.31
CA SER A 104 14.27 5.02 -14.23
C SER A 104 13.14 4.67 -15.19
N LEU A 105 11.91 4.94 -14.77
CA LEU A 105 10.71 4.67 -15.57
C LEU A 105 10.49 5.81 -16.57
N ASN A 106 10.47 5.49 -17.87
CA ASN A 106 10.31 6.47 -18.94
C ASN A 106 8.84 6.62 -19.33
N ILE A 107 8.26 7.80 -19.11
CA ILE A 107 6.84 8.07 -19.35
C ILE A 107 6.68 9.13 -20.44
N THR A 108 6.29 8.72 -21.65
CA THR A 108 6.05 9.63 -22.78
C THR A 108 4.61 10.13 -22.79
N LEU A 109 4.44 11.45 -22.73
CA LEU A 109 3.16 12.15 -22.73
C LEU A 109 3.02 12.99 -24.02
N VAL A 110 1.92 12.80 -24.76
CA VAL A 110 1.66 13.49 -26.05
C VAL A 110 0.33 14.26 -26.02
N ASN A 111 0.36 15.57 -26.27
CA ASN A 111 -0.82 16.42 -26.11
C ASN A 111 -1.65 16.68 -27.38
N LYS A 112 -2.78 17.37 -27.25
CA LYS A 112 -3.66 17.74 -28.39
C LYS A 112 -2.96 18.58 -29.46
N ALA A 113 -1.92 19.33 -29.10
CA ALA A 113 -1.09 20.10 -30.04
C ALA A 113 0.05 19.27 -30.67
N GLY A 114 0.12 17.96 -30.43
CA GLY A 114 1.17 17.07 -30.95
C GLY A 114 2.54 17.25 -30.29
N ARG A 115 2.63 18.03 -29.20
CA ARG A 115 3.86 18.16 -28.40
C ARG A 115 4.07 16.89 -27.58
N SER A 116 5.32 16.49 -27.43
CA SER A 116 5.71 15.25 -26.74
C SER A 116 6.83 15.53 -25.74
N VAL A 117 6.65 15.07 -24.50
CA VAL A 117 7.69 15.09 -23.45
C VAL A 117 7.85 13.68 -22.87
N SER A 118 9.07 13.29 -22.51
CA SER A 118 9.32 12.03 -21.79
C SER A 118 9.78 12.32 -20.38
N LEU A 119 8.91 12.10 -19.40
CA LEU A 119 9.26 12.20 -17.98
C LEU A 119 10.21 11.05 -17.60
N LYS A 120 11.10 11.32 -16.65
CA LYS A 120 11.93 10.36 -15.92
C LYS A 120 11.38 10.25 -14.51
N MET A 121 10.86 9.08 -14.15
CA MET A 121 10.31 8.81 -12.83
C MET A 121 11.23 7.88 -12.05
N ASP A 122 11.55 8.28 -10.83
CA ASP A 122 12.38 7.52 -9.88
C ASP A 122 11.65 6.25 -9.41
N ILE A 123 12.38 5.14 -9.26
CA ILE A 123 11.79 3.84 -8.89
C ILE A 123 11.81 3.52 -7.39
N SER A 124 12.51 4.33 -6.59
CA SER A 124 12.62 4.20 -5.13
C SER A 124 11.62 5.09 -4.40
N GLY A 125 11.48 6.36 -4.81
CA GLY A 125 10.57 7.35 -4.25
C GLY A 125 9.37 7.70 -5.14
N ALA A 126 9.22 7.07 -6.31
CA ALA A 126 8.08 7.25 -7.22
C ALA A 126 7.75 8.71 -7.59
N TYR A 127 8.76 9.58 -7.72
CA TYR A 127 8.61 10.99 -8.08
C TYR A 127 9.25 11.32 -9.44
N ILE A 128 8.88 12.46 -10.04
CA ILE A 128 9.50 12.94 -11.28
C ILE A 128 10.86 13.56 -10.93
N ALA A 129 11.94 12.94 -11.44
CA ALA A 129 13.33 13.39 -11.26
C ALA A 129 13.87 14.18 -12.47
N GLY A 130 13.21 14.10 -13.62
CA GLY A 130 13.58 14.85 -14.81
C GLY A 130 12.60 14.69 -15.97
N TYR A 131 12.88 15.34 -17.09
CA TYR A 131 12.16 15.14 -18.35
C TYR A 131 13.01 15.45 -19.59
N GLU A 132 12.63 14.88 -20.73
CA GLU A 132 13.18 15.18 -22.06
C GLU A 132 12.12 15.92 -22.90
N ALA A 133 12.55 16.99 -23.56
CA ALA A 133 11.72 17.87 -24.39
C ALA A 133 12.45 18.20 -25.69
N GLY A 134 12.17 17.43 -26.75
CA GLY A 134 12.90 17.53 -28.02
C GLY A 134 14.40 17.27 -27.83
N ASN A 135 15.24 18.28 -28.08
CA ASN A 135 16.71 18.21 -27.95
C ASN A 135 17.21 18.74 -26.59
N PHE A 136 16.35 18.80 -25.58
CA PHE A 136 16.70 19.23 -24.22
C PHE A 136 16.40 18.13 -23.20
N SER A 137 17.26 18.04 -22.20
CA SER A 137 17.10 17.20 -21.02
C SER A 137 17.09 18.11 -19.79
N CYS A 138 16.14 17.91 -18.89
CA CYS A 138 15.90 18.76 -17.73
C CYS A 138 15.87 17.92 -16.46
N LEU A 139 16.68 18.30 -15.46
CA LEU A 139 16.60 17.73 -14.12
C LEU A 139 15.60 18.51 -13.28
N VAL A 140 14.80 17.80 -12.49
CA VAL A 140 13.92 18.33 -11.46
C VAL A 140 14.59 18.08 -10.12
N LYS A 141 15.15 19.14 -9.53
CA LYS A 141 15.67 19.09 -8.17
C LYS A 141 14.51 19.25 -7.18
N ARG A 142 14.58 18.45 -6.11
CA ARG A 142 13.63 18.46 -5.00
C ARG A 142 14.35 18.70 -3.67
N SER A 143 13.61 19.11 -2.64
CA SER A 143 14.12 19.51 -1.32
C SER A 143 13.35 18.83 -0.18
N GLY A 144 13.89 18.93 1.04
CA GLY A 144 13.36 18.19 2.20
C GLY A 144 13.57 16.69 2.04
N SER A 145 12.55 15.90 2.37
CA SER A 145 12.48 14.44 2.16
C SER A 145 12.27 14.04 0.68
N GLY A 146 12.96 14.69 -0.25
CA GLY A 146 12.87 14.40 -1.69
C GLY A 146 11.54 14.75 -2.38
N HIS A 147 10.44 14.97 -1.66
CA HIS A 147 9.12 15.17 -2.28
C HIS A 147 8.80 16.60 -2.70
N THR A 148 9.40 17.64 -2.12
CA THR A 148 9.08 19.04 -2.46
C THR A 148 9.84 19.51 -3.70
N LEU A 149 9.15 19.90 -4.77
CA LEU A 149 9.78 20.53 -5.95
C LEU A 149 10.58 21.78 -5.52
N SER A 150 11.85 21.90 -5.92
CA SER A 150 12.68 23.07 -5.58
C SER A 150 13.09 23.88 -6.79
N SER A 151 13.67 23.25 -7.81
CA SER A 151 14.23 23.96 -8.97
C SER A 151 14.50 23.04 -10.16
N VAL A 152 14.62 23.62 -11.36
CA VAL A 152 14.82 22.90 -12.61
C VAL A 152 16.06 23.43 -13.31
N THR A 153 16.88 22.52 -13.83
CA THR A 153 18.04 22.84 -14.68
C THR A 153 17.91 22.09 -15.99
N CYS A 154 17.84 22.82 -17.12
CA CYS A 154 17.75 22.25 -18.45
C CYS A 154 19.03 22.47 -19.24
N TYR A 155 19.45 21.46 -20.01
CA TYR A 155 20.61 21.51 -20.89
C TYR A 155 20.30 20.87 -22.24
N ARG A 156 20.94 21.37 -23.30
CA ARG A 156 20.79 20.79 -24.65
C ARG A 156 21.53 19.46 -24.71
N SER A 157 20.88 18.41 -25.17
CA SER A 157 21.41 17.03 -25.14
C SER A 157 22.69 16.81 -25.97
N SER A 158 23.08 17.78 -26.81
CA SER A 158 24.34 17.78 -27.56
C SER A 158 25.47 18.63 -26.94
N TYR A 159 25.19 19.49 -25.95
CA TYR A 159 26.17 20.38 -25.31
C TYR A 159 25.77 20.68 -23.84
N PRO A 160 26.42 20.06 -22.83
CA PRO A 160 26.07 20.25 -21.41
C PRO A 160 26.25 21.67 -20.89
N TRP A 161 27.16 22.45 -21.48
CA TRP A 161 27.56 23.78 -21.01
C TRP A 161 26.72 24.93 -21.62
N GLY A 162 25.59 24.62 -22.26
CA GLY A 162 24.71 25.59 -22.89
C GLY A 162 23.23 25.24 -22.71
N GLY A 163 22.61 25.86 -21.71
CA GLY A 163 21.17 25.75 -21.40
C GLY A 163 20.65 27.02 -20.72
N PRO A 164 19.32 27.17 -20.54
CA PRO A 164 18.77 28.22 -19.70
C PRO A 164 19.28 28.08 -18.25
N PRO A 165 19.31 29.17 -17.46
CA PRO A 165 19.75 29.11 -16.06
C PRO A 165 18.85 28.17 -15.24
N THR A 166 19.38 27.70 -14.11
CA THR A 166 18.55 27.03 -13.09
C THR A 166 17.46 27.98 -12.62
N VAL A 167 16.22 27.49 -12.57
CA VAL A 167 15.04 28.27 -12.16
C VAL A 167 14.35 27.58 -11.00
N ASP A 168 14.05 28.34 -9.95
CA ASP A 168 13.30 27.85 -8.79
C ASP A 168 11.81 27.67 -9.12
N VAL A 169 11.23 26.59 -8.61
CA VAL A 169 9.84 26.17 -8.85
C VAL A 169 9.02 26.39 -7.59
N ALA A 170 7.82 26.94 -7.75
CA ALA A 170 6.88 27.20 -6.67
C ALA A 170 5.69 26.23 -6.70
N VAL A 171 5.04 26.02 -5.55
CA VAL A 171 3.75 25.33 -5.49
C VAL A 171 2.68 26.26 -6.09
N PRO A 172 1.97 25.86 -7.17
CA PRO A 172 1.02 26.73 -7.85
C PRO A 172 -0.33 26.79 -7.12
N GLU A 173 -0.97 27.96 -7.10
CA GLU A 173 -2.36 28.08 -6.66
C GLU A 173 -3.31 27.49 -7.72
N VAL A 174 -3.83 26.30 -7.41
CA VAL A 174 -4.80 25.55 -8.23
C VAL A 174 -5.87 25.02 -7.30
N SER A 175 -7.15 25.15 -7.66
CA SER A 175 -8.27 24.66 -6.84
C SER A 175 -8.64 23.19 -7.13
N ALA A 176 -8.51 22.76 -8.39
CA ALA A 176 -8.65 21.37 -8.80
C ALA A 176 -7.87 21.10 -10.09
N TRP A 177 -7.30 19.90 -10.21
CA TRP A 177 -6.52 19.41 -11.35
C TRP A 177 -7.41 18.63 -12.33
N ARG A 178 -7.34 18.94 -13.63
CA ARG A 178 -8.16 18.36 -14.70
C ARG A 178 -7.31 17.79 -15.85
N VAL A 179 -7.94 17.06 -16.77
CA VAL A 179 -7.24 16.52 -17.96
C VAL A 179 -6.71 17.62 -18.88
N GLU A 180 -7.29 18.81 -18.82
CA GLU A 180 -6.83 20.05 -19.46
C GLU A 180 -5.50 20.55 -18.85
N ASP A 181 -5.32 20.48 -17.53
CA ASP A 181 -4.07 20.93 -16.88
C ASP A 181 -2.87 20.07 -17.32
N LEU A 182 -3.07 18.77 -17.56
CA LEU A 182 -2.02 17.88 -18.10
C LEU A 182 -1.78 18.12 -19.60
N ASP A 183 -2.82 18.45 -20.37
CA ASP A 183 -2.71 18.78 -21.79
C ASP A 183 -1.86 20.04 -21.99
N GLU A 184 -2.04 21.04 -21.11
CA GLU A 184 -1.22 22.26 -21.08
C GLU A 184 0.14 22.04 -20.43
N ALA A 185 0.27 21.22 -19.38
CA ALA A 185 1.57 20.88 -18.78
C ALA A 185 2.58 20.36 -19.81
N ILE A 186 2.13 19.50 -20.74
CA ILE A 186 2.96 19.00 -21.84
C ILE A 186 3.38 20.14 -22.79
N SER A 187 2.55 21.17 -22.98
CA SER A 187 2.95 22.41 -23.69
C SER A 187 4.00 23.18 -22.90
N SER A 188 3.78 23.43 -21.61
CA SER A 188 4.68 24.22 -20.75
C SER A 188 6.07 23.60 -20.67
N LEU A 189 6.16 22.30 -20.36
CA LEU A 189 7.43 21.55 -20.28
C LEU A 189 8.14 21.48 -21.64
N PHE A 190 7.40 21.35 -22.75
CA PHE A 190 8.00 21.32 -24.09
C PHE A 190 8.57 22.69 -24.53
N LEU A 191 7.90 23.79 -24.15
CA LEU A 191 8.27 25.14 -24.57
C LEU A 191 9.31 25.80 -23.66
N PHE A 192 9.30 25.53 -22.36
CA PHE A 192 10.17 26.19 -21.38
C PHE A 192 11.67 26.17 -21.76
N PRO A 193 12.29 25.05 -22.18
CA PRO A 193 13.72 25.01 -22.55
C PRO A 193 14.08 25.89 -23.76
N THR A 194 13.07 26.36 -24.52
CA THR A 194 13.24 27.27 -25.66
C THR A 194 12.93 28.73 -25.32
N GLY A 195 12.60 29.05 -24.07
CA GLY A 195 12.18 30.39 -23.63
C GLY A 195 10.74 30.77 -24.00
N ASN A 196 9.94 29.82 -24.51
CA ASN A 196 8.57 30.07 -24.98
C ASN A 196 7.49 29.71 -23.94
N ALA A 197 7.87 29.53 -22.67
CA ALA A 197 6.97 29.40 -21.52
C ALA A 197 7.66 29.98 -20.28
N THR A 198 6.88 30.46 -19.31
CA THR A 198 7.37 31.11 -18.09
C THR A 198 7.80 30.09 -17.02
N LYS A 199 8.40 30.57 -15.92
CA LYS A 199 8.70 29.71 -14.75
C LYS A 199 7.42 29.31 -14.01
N GLU A 200 6.39 30.14 -14.07
CA GLU A 200 5.06 29.91 -13.53
C GLU A 200 4.36 28.78 -14.32
N ASP A 201 4.43 28.81 -15.65
CA ASP A 201 3.93 27.74 -16.53
C ASP A 201 4.65 26.41 -16.26
N LEU A 202 5.99 26.43 -16.14
CA LEU A 202 6.78 25.25 -15.77
C LEU A 202 6.38 24.70 -14.40
N SER A 203 6.20 25.59 -13.42
CA SER A 203 5.81 25.22 -12.05
C SER A 203 4.43 24.56 -12.02
N ARG A 204 3.45 25.14 -12.74
CA ARG A 204 2.11 24.54 -12.92
C ARG A 204 2.20 23.20 -13.65
N GLY A 205 2.97 23.12 -14.73
CA GLY A 205 3.11 21.92 -15.54
C GLY A 205 3.76 20.75 -14.79
N LEU A 206 4.80 21.02 -14.00
CA LEU A 206 5.42 19.99 -13.16
C LEU A 206 4.48 19.49 -12.06
N ALA A 207 3.78 20.40 -11.37
CA ALA A 207 2.79 20.01 -10.36
C ALA A 207 1.60 19.22 -10.95
N ALA A 208 1.15 19.56 -12.16
CA ALA A 208 0.14 18.78 -12.88
C ALA A 208 0.63 17.35 -13.17
N CYS A 209 1.85 17.18 -13.68
CA CYS A 209 2.45 15.87 -13.91
C CYS A 209 2.66 15.09 -12.59
N ASP A 210 3.07 15.77 -11.52
CA ASP A 210 3.28 15.16 -10.20
C ASP A 210 1.96 14.60 -9.65
N VAL A 211 0.89 15.39 -9.61
CA VAL A 211 -0.44 14.94 -9.15
C VAL A 211 -1.03 13.88 -10.09
N MET A 212 -0.98 14.09 -11.40
CA MET A 212 -1.75 13.29 -12.37
C MET A 212 -1.00 12.07 -12.92
N VAL A 213 0.28 11.90 -12.59
CA VAL A 213 1.06 10.70 -12.91
C VAL A 213 1.62 10.05 -11.64
N ALA A 214 2.41 10.76 -10.84
CA ALA A 214 3.06 10.19 -9.66
C ALA A 214 2.05 9.93 -8.52
N THR A 215 1.37 10.96 -8.02
CA THR A 215 0.36 10.81 -6.95
C THR A 215 -0.81 9.92 -7.40
N ALA A 216 -1.19 9.94 -8.68
CA ALA A 216 -2.16 8.99 -9.23
C ALA A 216 -1.67 7.53 -9.22
N ALA A 217 -0.39 7.28 -9.50
CA ALA A 217 0.20 5.95 -9.39
C ALA A 217 0.25 5.49 -7.92
N THR A 218 0.61 6.36 -6.98
CA THR A 218 0.64 6.02 -5.55
C THR A 218 -0.76 5.79 -4.99
N PHE A 219 -1.73 6.69 -5.24
CA PHE A 219 -3.04 6.69 -4.56
C PHE A 219 -4.21 6.35 -5.51
N PRO A 220 -4.92 5.21 -5.31
CA PRO A 220 -6.10 4.86 -6.12
C PRO A 220 -7.24 5.89 -6.07
N TYR A 221 -7.32 6.69 -5.00
CA TYR A 221 -8.23 7.84 -4.90
C TYR A 221 -7.99 8.87 -6.01
N VAL A 222 -6.73 9.26 -6.22
CA VAL A 222 -6.34 10.32 -7.16
C VAL A 222 -6.51 9.85 -8.61
N GLU A 223 -6.10 8.61 -8.92
CA GLU A 223 -6.40 7.97 -10.23
C GLU A 223 -7.90 8.02 -10.55
N ARG A 224 -8.74 7.66 -9.58
CA ARG A 224 -10.20 7.59 -9.78
C ARG A 224 -10.86 8.95 -9.91
N ARG A 225 -10.41 9.96 -9.16
CA ARG A 225 -10.94 11.32 -9.29
C ARG A 225 -10.45 12.02 -10.56
N MET A 226 -9.23 11.73 -11.05
CA MET A 226 -8.83 12.14 -12.41
C MET A 226 -9.65 11.43 -13.50
N SER A 227 -9.89 10.12 -13.35
CA SER A 227 -10.73 9.31 -14.23
C SER A 227 -12.17 9.82 -14.31
N ALA A 228 -12.82 10.03 -13.17
CA ALA A 228 -14.16 10.63 -13.08
C ALA A 228 -14.18 12.07 -13.64
N GLY A 229 -13.08 12.82 -13.42
CA GLY A 229 -12.82 14.15 -13.97
C GLY A 229 -13.01 14.27 -15.49
N MET A 230 -12.71 13.19 -16.23
CA MET A 230 -12.89 13.16 -17.69
C MET A 230 -14.36 13.09 -18.12
N TRP A 231 -15.30 12.87 -17.19
CA TRP A 231 -16.75 12.81 -17.43
C TRP A 231 -17.52 13.92 -16.68
N ASP A 232 -17.11 14.26 -15.45
CA ASP A 232 -17.79 15.27 -14.62
C ASP A 232 -17.18 16.68 -14.70
N GLY A 233 -15.98 16.84 -15.27
CA GLY A 233 -15.26 18.12 -15.38
C GLY A 233 -14.70 18.66 -14.05
N ASN A 234 -14.82 17.91 -12.94
CA ASN A 234 -14.39 18.35 -11.62
C ASN A 234 -12.93 17.99 -11.33
N GLY A 235 -12.51 16.77 -11.70
CA GLY A 235 -11.15 16.28 -11.48
C GLY A 235 -10.79 16.04 -10.02
N VAL A 236 -9.52 16.22 -9.66
CA VAL A 236 -9.01 16.08 -8.28
C VAL A 236 -8.96 17.46 -7.62
N SER A 237 -9.73 17.65 -6.55
CA SER A 237 -9.65 18.82 -5.68
C SER A 237 -8.25 18.94 -5.06
N ASN A 238 -7.68 20.15 -5.06
CA ASN A 238 -6.43 20.45 -4.36
C ASN A 238 -6.71 20.87 -2.90
N ASP A 239 -7.37 19.96 -2.17
CA ASP A 239 -7.79 20.16 -0.78
C ASP A 239 -6.91 19.37 0.21
N GLY A 240 -7.30 19.37 1.49
CA GLY A 240 -6.58 18.66 2.55
C GLY A 240 -6.46 17.16 2.34
N SER A 241 -7.35 16.52 1.58
CA SER A 241 -7.26 15.09 1.25
C SER A 241 -6.13 14.77 0.28
N LEU A 242 -5.96 15.60 -0.77
CA LEU A 242 -4.85 15.42 -1.70
C LEU A 242 -3.51 15.67 -0.98
N ARG A 243 -3.43 16.79 -0.25
CA ARG A 243 -2.21 17.22 0.42
C ARG A 243 -1.80 16.26 1.53
N GLY A 244 -2.73 15.88 2.41
CA GLY A 244 -2.46 14.96 3.51
C GLY A 244 -2.03 13.57 3.04
N LEU A 245 -2.55 13.08 1.90
CA LEU A 245 -2.04 11.86 1.29
C LEU A 245 -0.58 12.01 0.83
N GLN A 246 -0.25 13.10 0.14
CA GLN A 246 1.12 13.36 -0.35
C GLN A 246 2.12 13.56 0.80
N GLU A 247 1.78 14.37 1.80
CA GLU A 247 2.64 14.70 2.94
C GLU A 247 2.86 13.50 3.87
N SER A 248 1.82 12.68 4.13
CA SER A 248 1.92 11.52 5.02
C SER A 248 2.32 10.20 4.32
N TRP A 249 2.71 10.22 3.05
CA TRP A 249 3.12 8.98 2.35
C TRP A 249 4.36 8.31 2.96
N PRO A 250 5.43 9.03 3.35
CA PRO A 250 6.60 8.40 3.98
C PRO A 250 6.25 7.82 5.35
N ASP A 251 5.52 8.58 6.18
CA ASP A 251 5.07 8.15 7.51
C ASP A 251 4.18 6.90 7.43
N LEU A 252 3.26 6.86 6.46
CA LEU A 252 2.39 5.69 6.23
C LEU A 252 3.20 4.48 5.71
N SER A 253 4.17 4.73 4.84
CA SER A 253 5.08 3.70 4.31
C SER A 253 5.94 3.10 5.43
N ALA A 254 6.52 3.93 6.29
CA ALA A 254 7.23 3.51 7.48
C ALA A 254 6.31 2.76 8.45
N ALA A 255 5.18 3.34 8.86
CA ALA A 255 4.29 2.73 9.86
C ALA A 255 3.76 1.34 9.46
N VAL A 256 3.52 1.08 8.17
CA VAL A 256 3.18 -0.27 7.67
C VAL A 256 4.37 -1.23 7.73
N GLN A 257 5.59 -0.78 7.42
CA GLN A 257 6.82 -1.60 7.48
C GLN A 257 7.33 -1.85 8.91
N GLU A 258 7.09 -0.93 9.84
CA GLU A 258 7.39 -1.08 11.27
C GLU A 258 6.31 -1.85 12.05
N SER A 259 5.12 -2.04 11.46
CA SER A 259 3.94 -2.59 12.15
C SER A 259 4.18 -3.99 12.76
N TYR A 260 3.79 -4.17 14.03
CA TYR A 260 3.83 -5.47 14.67
C TYR A 260 2.48 -6.17 14.57
N GLN A 261 2.45 -7.33 13.92
CA GLN A 261 1.24 -8.10 13.61
C GLN A 261 0.11 -7.26 12.96
N GLY A 262 0.50 -6.26 12.15
CA GLY A 262 -0.41 -5.37 11.44
C GLY A 262 -0.91 -4.15 12.23
N ALA A 263 -0.49 -3.97 13.48
CA ALA A 263 -0.76 -2.79 14.30
C ALA A 263 0.42 -1.82 14.28
N PHE A 264 0.16 -0.52 14.17
CA PHE A 264 1.21 0.50 14.14
C PHE A 264 1.70 0.86 15.55
N ALA A 265 2.91 1.40 15.65
CA ALA A 265 3.45 1.95 16.90
C ALA A 265 2.76 3.26 17.30
N ALA A 266 2.45 4.10 16.30
CA ALA A 266 1.70 5.34 16.41
C ALA A 266 0.74 5.48 15.20
N PRO A 267 -0.40 6.18 15.34
CA PRO A 267 -1.31 6.44 14.23
C PRO A 267 -0.76 7.50 13.28
N VAL A 268 -0.92 7.30 11.97
CA VAL A 268 -0.71 8.32 10.94
C VAL A 268 -2.02 9.06 10.71
N ALA A 269 -2.01 10.39 10.77
CA ALA A 269 -3.22 11.21 10.62
C ALA A 269 -3.37 11.70 9.18
N LEU A 270 -4.51 11.39 8.53
CA LEU A 270 -4.85 11.89 7.21
C LEU A 270 -6.05 12.84 7.30
N GLN A 271 -6.01 13.96 6.58
CA GLN A 271 -7.17 14.83 6.42
C GLN A 271 -8.07 14.31 5.28
N ARG A 272 -9.38 14.56 5.42
CA ARG A 272 -10.43 14.15 4.48
C ARG A 272 -10.93 15.34 3.65
N SER A 273 -11.65 15.08 2.57
CA SER A 273 -12.22 16.11 1.70
C SER A 273 -13.28 17.00 2.38
N ASN A 274 -13.84 16.56 3.51
CA ASN A 274 -14.73 17.36 4.37
C ASN A 274 -13.99 18.13 5.49
N GLY A 275 -12.65 18.08 5.53
CA GLY A 275 -11.82 18.73 6.54
C GLY A 275 -11.63 17.96 7.85
N GLU A 276 -12.38 16.88 8.08
CA GLU A 276 -12.18 16.00 9.24
C GLU A 276 -10.84 15.25 9.16
N TRP A 277 -10.35 14.79 10.30
CA TRP A 277 -9.16 13.94 10.39
C TRP A 277 -9.57 12.47 10.59
N MET A 278 -8.84 11.55 9.96
CA MET A 278 -8.92 10.11 10.22
C MET A 278 -7.55 9.56 10.60
N LEU A 279 -7.54 8.60 11.52
CA LEU A 279 -6.32 7.95 11.99
C LEU A 279 -6.13 6.61 11.31
N VAL A 280 -4.97 6.38 10.71
CA VAL A 280 -4.54 5.09 10.17
C VAL A 280 -3.54 4.50 11.17
N ASP A 281 -4.01 3.52 11.96
CA ASP A 281 -3.25 2.90 13.06
C ASP A 281 -2.99 1.40 12.83
N ASN A 282 -3.37 0.88 11.66
CA ASN A 282 -3.25 -0.53 11.31
C ASN A 282 -3.22 -0.75 9.79
N VAL A 283 -2.60 -1.85 9.37
CA VAL A 283 -2.36 -2.21 7.97
C VAL A 283 -3.65 -2.36 7.17
N ARG A 284 -4.72 -2.96 7.73
CA ARG A 284 -6.00 -3.13 7.01
C ARG A 284 -6.59 -1.80 6.55
N ARG A 285 -6.39 -0.73 7.33
CA ARG A 285 -6.87 0.63 7.03
C ARG A 285 -5.95 1.37 6.04
N ALA A 286 -4.68 0.96 5.91
CA ALA A 286 -3.73 1.48 4.91
C ALA A 286 -3.89 0.84 3.52
N VAL A 287 -4.14 -0.48 3.45
CA VAL A 287 -4.27 -1.27 2.21
C VAL A 287 -5.20 -0.67 1.12
N PRO A 288 -6.37 -0.05 1.43
CA PRO A 288 -7.22 0.55 0.39
C PRO A 288 -6.80 1.96 -0.05
N LEU A 289 -5.76 2.56 0.57
CA LEU A 289 -5.38 3.96 0.38
C LEU A 289 -4.19 4.15 -0.56
N VAL A 290 -3.24 3.23 -0.52
CA VAL A 290 -1.98 3.26 -1.30
C VAL A 290 -1.87 2.04 -2.22
N SER A 291 -1.12 2.19 -3.31
CA SER A 291 -0.86 1.12 -4.29
C SER A 291 0.47 0.40 -4.04
N PHE A 292 1.42 1.11 -3.43
CA PHE A 292 2.76 0.66 -3.05
C PHE A 292 3.30 1.61 -1.94
N LEU A 293 4.37 1.19 -1.26
CA LEU A 293 5.05 1.94 -0.21
C LEU A 293 6.45 2.36 -0.66
N GLU A 294 6.89 3.52 -0.18
CA GLU A 294 8.30 3.91 -0.14
C GLU A 294 9.11 2.91 0.70
N ASN A 295 10.41 2.75 0.45
CA ASN A 295 11.23 1.76 1.16
C ASN A 295 11.90 2.36 2.40
N ALA A 296 11.33 2.11 3.59
CA ALA A 296 11.81 2.68 4.86
C ALA A 296 13.10 2.04 5.41
N GLY A 297 13.91 1.36 4.58
CA GLY A 297 15.21 0.79 4.94
C GLY A 297 15.18 -0.41 5.92
N CYS A 298 13.99 -0.85 6.36
CA CYS A 298 13.80 -1.73 7.53
C CYS A 298 14.56 -3.07 7.56
N LYS A 299 15.06 -3.56 6.42
CA LYS A 299 15.61 -4.93 6.31
C LYS A 299 17.09 -5.07 6.72
N LYS A 300 17.85 -3.98 6.91
CA LYS A 300 19.32 -4.01 7.09
C LYS A 300 19.83 -4.36 8.50
N LYS A 301 19.30 -5.39 9.18
CA LYS A 301 20.03 -6.07 10.29
C LYS A 301 19.46 -7.43 10.73
N MET A 302 19.90 -8.51 10.07
CA MET A 302 19.92 -9.84 10.68
C MET A 302 21.14 -10.71 10.33
N THR A 303 22.05 -10.23 9.46
CA THR A 303 23.24 -10.98 9.00
C THR A 303 24.48 -10.10 8.83
N THR A 304 24.92 -9.46 9.92
CA THR A 304 26.35 -9.13 10.18
C THR A 304 26.52 -8.73 11.64
N THR A 305 27.19 -9.59 12.43
CA THR A 305 27.92 -9.15 13.61
C THR A 305 29.28 -8.58 13.18
N THR A 306 29.84 -7.70 14.02
CA THR A 306 31.17 -7.05 13.89
C THR A 306 31.37 -6.09 12.70
N GLU A 307 32.12 -5.01 12.99
CA GLU A 307 32.72 -4.04 12.05
C GLU A 307 31.79 -3.20 11.14
N ALA A 308 31.16 -2.17 11.74
CA ALA A 308 30.70 -0.97 11.05
C ALA A 308 30.65 0.25 12.00
N ALA A 309 31.81 0.86 12.27
CA ALA A 309 31.96 2.01 13.19
C ALA A 309 32.81 3.14 12.57
N ALA A 310 32.58 3.46 11.29
CA ALA A 310 33.23 4.56 10.57
C ALA A 310 32.43 4.94 9.30
N ALA A 311 31.18 5.38 9.45
CA ALA A 311 30.29 5.69 8.31
C ALA A 311 29.28 6.81 8.63
N ASP A 312 29.80 7.98 9.01
CA ASP A 312 29.09 9.26 8.96
C ASP A 312 30.02 10.31 8.33
N GLN A 313 29.48 11.43 7.83
CA GLN A 313 30.17 12.44 7.00
C GLN A 313 30.66 11.95 5.61
N ARG A 314 29.75 11.42 4.77
CA ARG A 314 29.93 11.45 3.30
C ARG A 314 28.74 12.05 2.57
N LEU A 315 28.87 13.34 2.26
CA LEU A 315 28.02 14.07 1.32
C LEU A 315 28.05 13.40 -0.08
N PRO A 316 26.96 13.45 -0.86
CA PRO A 316 26.93 12.91 -2.22
C PRO A 316 27.94 13.64 -3.12
N LEU A 317 28.72 12.85 -3.87
CA LEU A 317 29.81 13.34 -4.73
C LEU A 317 29.28 13.89 -6.07
N LEU A 318 28.73 15.09 -6.05
CA LEU A 318 28.68 15.94 -7.25
C LEU A 318 30.09 16.48 -7.55
N MET A 319 30.43 16.61 -8.84
CA MET A 319 31.77 17.05 -9.26
C MET A 319 32.08 18.45 -8.71
N ARG A 320 33.18 18.56 -7.94
CA ARG A 320 33.67 19.86 -7.46
C ARG A 320 34.26 20.67 -8.61
N SER A 321 33.56 21.71 -9.04
CA SER A 321 34.19 22.82 -9.76
C SER A 321 35.17 23.53 -8.83
N VAL A 322 36.37 23.85 -9.32
CA VAL A 322 37.43 24.47 -8.52
C VAL A 322 37.33 25.99 -8.66
N VAL A 323 36.67 26.63 -7.69
CA VAL A 323 36.82 28.05 -7.40
C VAL A 323 37.00 28.20 -5.89
N GLN A 324 38.18 28.65 -5.47
CA GLN A 324 38.46 28.98 -4.07
C GLN A 324 38.31 30.49 -3.85
N GLN A 325 37.55 30.87 -2.84
CA GLN A 325 37.62 32.17 -2.19
C GLN A 325 37.73 31.96 -0.67
N PRO A 326 38.44 32.84 0.07
CA PRO A 326 38.76 32.64 1.48
C PRO A 326 37.56 32.93 2.40
N PRO A 327 37.57 32.41 3.65
CA PRO A 327 36.54 32.71 4.64
C PRO A 327 36.66 34.14 5.19
N PRO A 328 35.55 34.78 5.59
CA PRO A 328 35.55 35.92 6.50
C PRO A 328 35.76 35.47 7.97
N ASP A 329 36.16 36.41 8.81
CA ASP A 329 36.79 36.19 10.12
C ASP A 329 35.83 35.76 11.26
N GLU A 330 36.41 35.25 12.34
CA GLU A 330 35.70 34.90 13.59
C GLU A 330 35.53 36.12 14.51
N GLU A 331 34.31 36.46 14.92
CA GLU A 331 34.04 37.09 16.23
C GLU A 331 32.53 37.08 16.58
N ASP A 332 32.08 36.09 17.35
CA ASP A 332 31.24 36.29 18.56
C ASP A 332 30.94 34.94 19.25
N MET A 333 31.41 34.75 20.49
CA MET A 333 31.17 33.54 21.27
C MET A 333 30.80 33.88 22.71
N GLN A 334 29.50 33.84 23.03
CA GLN A 334 29.01 33.93 24.41
C GLN A 334 28.05 32.76 24.73
N MET A 335 28.17 32.23 25.95
CA MET A 335 27.50 30.99 26.36
C MET A 335 26.10 31.24 26.94
N GLN A 336 25.19 30.29 26.72
CA GLN A 336 24.14 29.99 27.69
C GLN A 336 23.99 28.46 27.84
N LEU A 337 24.22 27.95 29.04
CA LEU A 337 24.04 26.53 29.36
C LEU A 337 22.55 26.23 29.60
N GLY A 338 21.95 25.39 28.75
CA GLY A 338 20.58 24.89 28.91
C GLY A 338 20.53 23.39 28.62
N SER A 339 20.18 22.58 29.63
CA SER A 339 20.18 21.12 29.52
C SER A 339 18.94 20.58 28.78
N SER A 340 19.16 20.11 27.56
CA SER A 340 18.21 19.24 26.85
C SER A 340 18.77 17.80 26.81
N PRO A 341 17.98 16.75 27.10
CA PRO A 341 18.45 15.38 26.94
C PRO A 341 18.73 15.11 25.46
N ALA A 342 19.94 14.66 25.16
CA ALA A 342 20.39 14.48 23.78
C ALA A 342 19.45 13.53 23.00
N ALA A 343 19.12 13.93 21.77
CA ALA A 343 18.51 13.02 20.80
C ALA A 343 19.47 11.85 20.57
N ALA A 344 19.13 10.67 21.10
CA ALA A 344 19.90 9.46 20.85
C ALA A 344 19.88 9.16 19.36
N ALA A 345 21.06 9.05 18.74
CA ALA A 345 21.19 8.81 17.30
C ALA A 345 20.39 7.58 16.89
N ALA A 346 19.37 7.78 16.06
CA ALA A 346 18.47 6.72 15.61
C ALA A 346 19.27 5.70 14.80
N THR A 347 19.49 4.51 15.38
CA THR A 347 20.11 3.40 14.65
C THR A 347 19.05 2.76 13.77
N THR A 348 19.22 2.85 12.45
CA THR A 348 18.22 2.42 11.44
C THR A 348 18.03 0.90 11.43
N SER A 349 17.22 0.43 12.37
CA SER A 349 16.54 -0.86 12.36
C SER A 349 15.12 -0.62 12.83
N CYS A 350 14.14 -0.94 12.00
CA CYS A 350 12.75 -0.57 12.27
C CYS A 350 12.27 -1.12 13.62
N GLY A 351 11.82 -0.21 14.47
CA GLY A 351 11.84 -0.34 15.92
C GLY A 351 10.66 -1.14 16.45
N GLN A 352 10.51 -2.40 16.04
CA GLN A 352 9.25 -3.17 16.16
C GLN A 352 8.61 -3.01 17.54
N ALA A 353 7.57 -2.19 17.60
CA ALA A 353 6.90 -1.90 18.85
C ALA A 353 6.21 -3.15 19.41
N GLU A 354 5.89 -3.12 20.70
CA GLU A 354 4.90 -4.02 21.29
C GLU A 354 3.62 -3.20 21.53
N PRO A 355 2.84 -2.91 20.47
CA PRO A 355 1.77 -1.92 20.52
C PRO A 355 0.68 -2.34 21.51
N THR A 356 0.15 -1.37 22.24
CA THR A 356 -0.96 -1.56 23.18
C THR A 356 -2.23 -0.94 22.59
N VAL A 357 -3.15 -1.81 22.21
CA VAL A 357 -4.30 -1.51 21.35
C VAL A 357 -5.56 -2.16 21.91
N ARG A 358 -6.73 -1.78 21.39
CA ARG A 358 -7.93 -2.60 21.56
C ARG A 358 -7.95 -3.64 20.45
N LEU A 359 -8.55 -4.79 20.74
CA LEU A 359 -8.89 -5.78 19.73
C LEU A 359 -10.38 -5.62 19.43
N VAL A 360 -10.71 -5.00 18.30
CA VAL A 360 -12.08 -4.70 17.90
C VAL A 360 -12.55 -5.70 16.86
N GLY A 361 -13.75 -6.24 17.02
CA GLY A 361 -14.27 -7.29 16.15
C GLY A 361 -15.79 -7.17 15.95
N PRO A 362 -16.58 -8.24 16.13
CA PRO A 362 -17.98 -8.31 15.73
C PRO A 362 -18.84 -7.11 16.18
N GLU A 363 -19.51 -6.49 15.21
CA GLU A 363 -20.33 -5.28 15.40
C GLU A 363 -19.58 -4.07 16.01
N GLY A 364 -18.26 -4.02 15.89
CA GLY A 364 -17.43 -2.93 16.43
C GLY A 364 -17.22 -3.04 17.95
N ARG A 365 -17.38 -4.23 18.52
CA ARG A 365 -17.18 -4.49 19.96
C ARG A 365 -15.75 -4.94 20.27
N CYS A 366 -15.30 -4.64 21.48
CA CYS A 366 -13.96 -4.88 21.99
C CYS A 366 -13.86 -6.18 22.78
N VAL A 367 -12.70 -6.83 22.70
CA VAL A 367 -12.25 -7.90 23.61
C VAL A 367 -12.03 -7.32 25.01
N ASP A 368 -12.76 -7.82 26.00
CA ASP A 368 -12.91 -7.21 27.33
C ASP A 368 -12.72 -8.22 28.48
N VAL A 369 -11.90 -7.89 29.48
CA VAL A 369 -11.81 -8.66 30.74
C VAL A 369 -12.97 -8.21 31.66
N PRO A 370 -13.98 -9.06 31.95
CA PRO A 370 -15.24 -8.58 32.51
C PRO A 370 -15.08 -7.93 33.88
N TYR A 371 -15.62 -6.71 34.00
CA TYR A 371 -15.53 -5.85 35.20
C TYR A 371 -14.09 -5.50 35.63
N GLY A 372 -13.08 -5.73 34.78
CA GLY A 372 -11.67 -5.53 35.15
C GLY A 372 -11.17 -6.50 36.22
N VAL A 373 -11.78 -7.68 36.37
CA VAL A 373 -11.41 -8.68 37.40
C VAL A 373 -10.49 -9.75 36.81
N TYR A 374 -9.28 -9.86 37.35
CA TYR A 374 -8.14 -10.58 36.75
C TYR A 374 -7.79 -11.94 37.40
N TYR A 375 -8.74 -12.67 38.01
CA TYR A 375 -8.43 -14.02 38.49
C TYR A 375 -8.25 -15.01 37.32
N ASN A 376 -7.33 -15.97 37.48
CA ASN A 376 -7.00 -16.94 36.43
C ASN A 376 -8.23 -17.77 36.04
N GLY A 377 -8.42 -17.96 34.73
CA GLY A 377 -9.57 -18.69 34.21
C GLY A 377 -10.86 -17.88 34.10
N LYS A 378 -10.87 -16.59 34.50
CA LYS A 378 -11.96 -15.67 34.20
C LYS A 378 -12.11 -15.57 32.67
N GLN A 379 -13.28 -15.96 32.15
CA GLN A 379 -13.58 -15.88 30.71
C GLN A 379 -13.60 -14.43 30.24
N VAL A 380 -12.96 -14.17 29.10
CA VAL A 380 -12.94 -12.89 28.38
C VAL A 380 -14.24 -12.76 27.57
N GLN A 381 -14.80 -11.55 27.49
CA GLN A 381 -16.09 -11.27 26.86
C GLN A 381 -15.99 -10.27 25.71
N LEU A 382 -17.07 -10.15 24.96
CA LEU A 382 -17.30 -9.08 23.99
C LEU A 382 -18.09 -7.95 24.65
N TRP A 383 -17.53 -6.73 24.65
CA TRP A 383 -18.13 -5.55 25.27
C TRP A 383 -18.09 -4.32 24.36
N SER A 384 -18.91 -3.30 24.63
CA SER A 384 -18.79 -2.01 23.96
C SER A 384 -17.38 -1.43 24.15
N CYS A 385 -16.78 -0.93 23.07
CA CYS A 385 -15.47 -0.30 23.14
C CYS A 385 -15.50 0.97 23.99
N LYS A 386 -14.58 1.07 24.95
CA LYS A 386 -14.39 2.25 25.81
C LYS A 386 -13.37 3.19 25.18
N SER A 387 -13.60 4.50 25.24
CA SER A 387 -12.63 5.52 24.79
C SER A 387 -11.58 5.91 25.84
N ASN A 388 -11.71 5.45 27.08
CA ASN A 388 -10.83 5.80 28.20
C ASN A 388 -9.57 4.88 28.29
N GLY A 389 -8.75 5.08 29.33
CA GLY A 389 -7.55 4.28 29.59
C GLY A 389 -7.78 2.94 30.32
N ASP A 390 -9.00 2.41 30.33
CA ASP A 390 -9.32 1.21 31.13
C ASP A 390 -8.57 -0.03 30.61
N VAL A 391 -7.59 -0.49 31.39
CA VAL A 391 -6.70 -1.61 31.05
C VAL A 391 -7.45 -2.89 30.63
N ASN A 392 -8.69 -3.09 31.09
CA ASN A 392 -9.51 -4.26 30.77
C ASN A 392 -9.93 -4.41 29.30
N GLN A 393 -9.66 -3.41 28.45
CA GLN A 393 -9.77 -3.51 26.98
C GLN A 393 -8.45 -3.21 26.24
N LEU A 394 -7.37 -2.93 26.98
CA LEU A 394 -6.06 -2.66 26.41
C LEU A 394 -5.22 -3.93 26.38
N TRP A 395 -4.75 -4.28 25.19
CA TRP A 395 -4.02 -5.50 24.89
C TRP A 395 -2.69 -5.16 24.25
N THR A 396 -1.60 -5.46 24.94
CA THR A 396 -0.23 -5.37 24.42
C THR A 396 0.08 -6.59 23.57
N LEU A 397 0.40 -6.39 22.29
CA LEU A 397 0.87 -7.44 21.39
C LEU A 397 2.39 -7.63 21.61
N LYS A 398 2.80 -8.76 22.20
CA LYS A 398 4.20 -9.03 22.56
C LYS A 398 4.94 -9.83 21.49
N ARG A 399 6.25 -9.57 21.34
CA ARG A 399 7.13 -10.27 20.38
C ARG A 399 7.27 -11.77 20.67
N ASP A 400 7.02 -12.19 21.90
CA ASP A 400 6.95 -13.61 22.31
C ASP A 400 5.66 -14.33 21.85
N GLY A 401 4.79 -13.63 21.11
CA GLY A 401 3.51 -14.13 20.61
C GLY A 401 2.37 -14.09 21.63
N THR A 402 2.59 -13.61 22.86
CA THR A 402 1.51 -13.42 23.83
C THR A 402 0.74 -12.13 23.56
N ILE A 403 -0.55 -12.16 23.88
CA ILE A 403 -1.42 -10.97 23.90
C ILE A 403 -1.71 -10.70 25.38
N ARG A 404 -1.29 -9.55 25.92
CA ARG A 404 -1.28 -9.31 27.38
C ARG A 404 -2.16 -8.13 27.81
N SER A 405 -2.81 -8.27 28.95
CA SER A 405 -3.56 -7.18 29.61
C SER A 405 -3.35 -7.27 31.13
N ASN A 406 -3.06 -6.12 31.76
CA ASN A 406 -2.72 -6.01 33.20
C ASN A 406 -1.71 -7.06 33.70
N GLY A 407 -0.63 -7.27 32.94
CA GLY A 407 0.43 -8.26 33.23
C GLY A 407 0.09 -9.72 32.93
N LYS A 408 -1.19 -10.06 32.76
CA LYS A 408 -1.69 -11.41 32.44
C LYS A 408 -1.87 -11.64 30.95
N CYS A 409 -1.97 -12.91 30.55
CA CYS A 409 -2.02 -13.36 29.16
C CYS A 409 -3.43 -13.77 28.75
N LEU A 410 -3.83 -13.39 27.54
CA LEU A 410 -4.97 -13.98 26.82
C LEU A 410 -4.64 -15.45 26.57
N ALA A 411 -5.48 -16.35 27.08
CA ALA A 411 -5.22 -17.78 27.06
C ALA A 411 -6.45 -18.55 26.57
N ALA A 412 -6.25 -19.59 25.76
CA ALA A 412 -7.24 -20.64 25.63
C ALA A 412 -7.25 -21.49 26.91
N SER A 413 -8.43 -21.89 27.38
CA SER A 413 -8.58 -22.85 28.48
C SER A 413 -8.14 -24.27 28.08
N ARG A 414 -8.22 -24.60 26.78
CA ARG A 414 -7.59 -25.76 26.12
C ARG A 414 -7.18 -25.38 24.70
N SER A 415 -6.04 -25.87 24.21
CA SER A 415 -5.48 -25.50 22.89
C SER A 415 -5.75 -26.49 21.76
N ASP A 416 -6.42 -27.60 22.06
CA ASP A 416 -6.80 -28.70 21.15
C ASP A 416 -8.31 -28.75 20.87
N THR A 417 -9.10 -28.20 21.80
CA THR A 417 -10.55 -28.38 21.88
C THR A 417 -11.28 -27.17 21.30
N ALA A 418 -11.90 -27.33 20.12
CA ALA A 418 -12.80 -26.31 19.59
C ALA A 418 -14.01 -26.09 20.53
N GLY A 419 -14.39 -24.83 20.74
CA GLY A 419 -15.38 -24.41 21.73
C GLY A 419 -14.81 -24.15 23.13
N ALA A 420 -13.51 -24.40 23.38
CA ALA A 420 -12.89 -24.05 24.66
C ALA A 420 -12.92 -22.53 24.89
N ARG A 421 -13.18 -22.13 26.15
CA ARG A 421 -13.27 -20.72 26.56
C ARG A 421 -11.92 -20.01 26.40
N VAL A 422 -11.96 -18.74 26.02
CA VAL A 422 -10.81 -17.83 26.11
C VAL A 422 -10.88 -17.11 27.44
N VAL A 423 -9.79 -17.11 28.18
CA VAL A 423 -9.68 -16.64 29.56
C VAL A 423 -8.50 -15.69 29.71
N ILE A 424 -8.52 -14.88 30.77
CA ILE A 424 -7.32 -14.20 31.27
C ILE A 424 -6.63 -15.13 32.28
N ASP A 425 -5.31 -15.25 32.18
CA ASP A 425 -4.53 -16.23 32.94
C ASP A 425 -3.08 -15.76 33.16
N ASP A 426 -2.33 -16.42 34.03
CA ASP A 426 -0.91 -16.06 34.22
C ASP A 426 -0.07 -16.36 32.97
N CYS A 427 0.79 -15.41 32.62
CA CYS A 427 1.79 -15.62 31.59
C CYS A 427 2.87 -16.61 32.10
N PRO A 428 3.30 -17.58 31.29
CA PRO A 428 4.33 -18.54 31.73
C PRO A 428 5.68 -17.82 31.96
N PRO A 429 6.47 -18.23 32.98
CA PRO A 429 7.75 -17.60 33.34
C PRO A 429 8.93 -18.01 32.44
N ARG A 430 8.64 -18.57 31.25
CA ARG A 430 9.60 -19.04 30.23
C ARG A 430 9.00 -18.78 28.85
N VAL A 431 9.79 -19.01 27.80
CA VAL A 431 9.36 -18.89 26.38
C VAL A 431 7.93 -19.46 26.21
N PRO A 432 6.94 -18.60 25.89
CA PRO A 432 5.54 -19.01 25.81
C PRO A 432 5.31 -20.11 24.77
N THR A 433 4.46 -21.08 25.11
CA THR A 433 4.10 -22.21 24.24
C THR A 433 2.63 -22.59 24.40
N GLY A 434 2.04 -23.19 23.36
CA GLY A 434 0.67 -23.68 23.37
C GLY A 434 -0.37 -22.58 23.64
N ARG A 435 -1.20 -22.77 24.67
CA ARG A 435 -2.49 -22.09 24.89
C ARG A 435 -2.46 -20.56 25.04
N VAL A 436 -1.30 -19.92 25.06
CA VAL A 436 -1.13 -18.46 25.24
C VAL A 436 -0.46 -17.76 24.06
N VAL A 437 -0.07 -18.50 23.02
CA VAL A 437 0.70 -17.97 21.88
C VAL A 437 -0.22 -17.75 20.69
N TRP A 438 -0.32 -16.52 20.23
CA TRP A 438 -1.25 -16.09 19.18
C TRP A 438 -0.52 -15.51 17.98
N GLU A 439 -1.24 -15.46 16.87
CA GLU A 439 -0.87 -14.83 15.62
C GLU A 439 -2.02 -13.93 15.19
N VAL A 440 -1.95 -12.63 15.48
CA VAL A 440 -2.83 -11.64 14.85
C VAL A 440 -2.36 -11.51 13.40
N ARG A 441 -3.23 -11.86 12.46
CA ARG A 441 -2.96 -11.79 11.03
C ARG A 441 -3.59 -10.54 10.42
N VAL A 442 -2.98 -10.02 9.36
CA VAL A 442 -3.48 -8.85 8.60
C VAL A 442 -4.86 -9.10 7.97
N ASP A 443 -5.23 -10.36 7.71
CA ASP A 443 -6.59 -10.72 7.25
C ASP A 443 -7.67 -10.58 8.35
N GLY A 444 -7.26 -10.42 9.61
CA GLY A 444 -8.11 -10.30 10.79
C GLY A 444 -8.18 -11.52 11.70
N THR A 445 -7.56 -12.62 11.31
CA THR A 445 -7.70 -13.90 12.00
C THR A 445 -6.66 -14.00 13.12
N ILE A 446 -7.09 -14.07 14.39
CA ILE A 446 -6.19 -14.25 15.53
C ILE A 446 -6.05 -15.75 15.82
N ALA A 447 -5.02 -16.38 15.26
CA ALA A 447 -4.83 -17.84 15.33
C ALA A 447 -4.01 -18.27 16.56
N LEU A 448 -4.37 -19.38 17.18
CA LEU A 448 -3.67 -19.97 18.32
C LEU A 448 -2.51 -20.86 17.82
N LYS A 449 -1.26 -20.44 18.02
CA LYS A 449 -0.08 -21.17 17.54
C LYS A 449 0.06 -22.53 18.24
N GLY A 450 0.45 -23.54 17.48
CA GLY A 450 0.55 -24.93 17.96
C GLY A 450 -0.79 -25.64 18.17
N SER A 451 -1.93 -24.97 17.96
CA SER A 451 -3.23 -25.66 17.96
C SER A 451 -3.36 -26.53 16.70
N SER A 452 -3.37 -27.85 16.89
CA SER A 452 -3.74 -28.83 15.88
C SER A 452 -5.05 -29.46 16.30
N SER A 453 -6.13 -29.20 15.56
CA SER A 453 -7.38 -29.94 15.74
C SER A 453 -7.36 -31.21 14.89
N SER A 454 -8.04 -32.26 15.33
CA SER A 454 -8.17 -33.55 14.62
C SER A 454 -8.87 -33.49 13.26
N GLY A 455 -9.25 -32.29 12.79
CA GLY A 455 -9.78 -32.02 11.45
C GLY A 455 -8.85 -31.18 10.55
N GLY A 456 -7.54 -31.13 10.85
CA GLY A 456 -6.53 -30.50 9.98
C GLY A 456 -6.46 -28.97 10.00
N GLY A 457 -7.45 -28.28 10.58
CA GLY A 457 -7.43 -26.84 10.81
C GLY A 457 -6.90 -26.45 12.21
N GLY A 458 -6.21 -25.32 12.28
CA GLY A 458 -5.89 -24.66 13.54
C GLY A 458 -7.12 -24.00 14.19
N LEU A 459 -6.98 -23.61 15.46
CA LEU A 459 -7.99 -22.88 16.21
C LEU A 459 -7.70 -21.37 16.20
N VAL A 460 -8.77 -20.56 16.22
CA VAL A 460 -8.73 -19.10 16.13
C VAL A 460 -9.65 -18.46 17.17
N LEU A 461 -9.36 -17.22 17.56
CA LEU A 461 -10.17 -16.42 18.47
C LEU A 461 -11.54 -16.14 17.84
N ALA A 462 -12.61 -16.53 18.54
CA ALA A 462 -13.95 -16.48 18.00
C ALA A 462 -15.01 -16.18 19.06
N VAL A 463 -16.13 -15.61 18.61
CA VAL A 463 -17.38 -15.57 19.37
C VAL A 463 -18.42 -16.48 18.71
N THR A 464 -19.52 -16.75 19.41
CA THR A 464 -20.67 -17.53 18.91
C THR A 464 -21.95 -16.69 18.80
N SER A 465 -21.91 -15.46 19.30
CA SER A 465 -22.95 -14.44 19.22
C SER A 465 -22.29 -13.07 19.35
N SER A 466 -22.70 -12.08 18.56
CA SER A 466 -22.21 -10.71 18.66
C SER A 466 -22.66 -10.01 19.95
N THR A 467 -23.72 -10.49 20.60
CA THR A 467 -24.35 -9.90 21.79
C THR A 467 -23.35 -9.47 22.87
N LEU A 468 -23.61 -8.35 23.53
CA LEU A 468 -22.88 -7.93 24.73
C LEU A 468 -22.82 -9.06 25.77
N PHE A 469 -21.70 -9.12 26.51
CA PHE A 469 -21.35 -10.18 27.45
C PHE A 469 -21.10 -11.57 26.83
N ALA A 470 -21.14 -11.74 25.50
CA ALA A 470 -20.80 -13.02 24.87
C ALA A 470 -19.35 -13.42 25.19
N GLY A 471 -19.18 -14.56 25.85
CA GLY A 471 -17.87 -15.07 26.23
C GLY A 471 -17.09 -15.60 25.03
N LEU A 472 -15.84 -15.19 24.87
CA LEU A 472 -14.99 -15.62 23.77
C LEU A 472 -14.56 -17.08 23.92
N THR A 473 -14.29 -17.70 22.78
CA THR A 473 -13.91 -19.11 22.62
C THR A 473 -12.82 -19.25 21.56
N VAL A 474 -12.17 -20.42 21.51
CA VAL A 474 -11.39 -20.82 20.34
C VAL A 474 -12.21 -21.77 19.47
N ARG A 475 -12.34 -21.46 18.17
CA ARG A 475 -13.09 -22.28 17.20
C ARG A 475 -12.18 -22.66 16.03
N ARG A 476 -12.59 -23.64 15.22
CA ARG A 476 -11.93 -23.85 13.91
C ARG A 476 -12.17 -22.63 13.03
N ASP A 477 -11.19 -22.28 12.20
CA ASP A 477 -11.30 -21.17 11.26
C ASP A 477 -12.44 -21.40 10.26
N ASP A 478 -13.52 -20.65 10.41
CA ASP A 478 -14.62 -20.57 9.43
C ASP A 478 -14.55 -19.30 8.56
N ARG A 479 -13.57 -18.43 8.85
CA ARG A 479 -13.36 -17.11 8.22
C ARG A 479 -14.58 -16.19 8.30
N GLY A 480 -15.45 -16.37 9.29
CA GLY A 480 -16.60 -15.51 9.58
C GLY A 480 -16.23 -14.13 10.13
N THR A 481 -17.19 -13.21 10.12
CA THR A 481 -17.11 -11.94 10.87
C THR A 481 -16.95 -12.20 12.38
N GLY A 482 -17.60 -13.25 12.91
CA GLY A 482 -17.46 -13.74 14.29
C GLY A 482 -16.06 -14.22 14.68
N GLN A 483 -15.12 -14.25 13.73
CA GLN A 483 -13.71 -14.63 13.90
C GLN A 483 -12.75 -13.57 13.34
N SER A 484 -13.24 -12.36 13.07
CA SER A 484 -12.51 -11.25 12.46
C SER A 484 -12.27 -10.15 13.48
N TRP A 485 -11.00 -9.83 13.70
CA TRP A 485 -10.57 -8.83 14.67
C TRP A 485 -9.57 -7.87 14.00
N THR A 486 -9.52 -6.64 14.48
CA THR A 486 -8.57 -5.62 14.05
C THR A 486 -7.92 -5.03 15.30
N PRO A 487 -6.58 -5.01 15.40
CA PRO A 487 -5.90 -4.22 16.40
C PRO A 487 -6.02 -2.73 16.02
N THR A 488 -6.70 -1.95 16.85
CA THR A 488 -6.91 -0.52 16.61
C THR A 488 -7.23 0.20 17.93
N ASN A 489 -6.92 1.48 18.03
CA ASN A 489 -7.42 2.37 19.07
C ASN A 489 -8.48 3.35 18.55
N ASP A 490 -8.54 3.63 17.24
CA ASP A 490 -9.73 4.24 16.62
C ASP A 490 -10.80 3.17 16.36
N THR A 491 -11.68 2.99 17.35
CA THR A 491 -12.72 1.94 17.31
C THR A 491 -13.94 2.28 16.45
N ALA A 492 -14.00 3.47 15.84
CA ALA A 492 -15.12 3.87 14.99
C ALA A 492 -15.08 3.13 13.63
N PRO A 493 -16.24 2.71 13.09
CA PRO A 493 -16.32 2.27 11.69
C PRO A 493 -15.90 3.38 10.73
N LEU A 494 -15.19 3.04 9.66
CA LEU A 494 -14.78 4.02 8.65
C LEU A 494 -15.96 4.31 7.70
N ASP A 495 -16.57 5.48 7.85
CA ASP A 495 -17.64 6.00 6.99
C ASP A 495 -17.07 6.57 5.68
N ALA A 496 -17.06 5.77 4.61
CA ALA A 496 -16.52 6.13 3.29
C ALA A 496 -17.50 5.79 2.16
N ALA A 497 -17.41 6.47 1.02
CA ALA A 497 -18.09 6.04 -0.20
C ALA A 497 -17.21 5.01 -0.94
N ILE A 498 -17.79 3.87 -1.31
CA ILE A 498 -17.10 2.79 -2.02
C ILE A 498 -17.34 2.99 -3.53
N VAL A 499 -16.27 3.27 -4.28
CA VAL A 499 -16.34 3.65 -5.71
C VAL A 499 -15.80 2.52 -6.59
N GLY A 500 -16.57 2.12 -7.60
CA GLY A 500 -16.35 0.93 -8.42
C GLY A 500 -16.09 1.19 -9.90
N PHE A 501 -16.72 0.39 -10.75
CA PHE A 501 -16.64 0.52 -12.21
C PHE A 501 -17.22 1.86 -12.71
N ARG A 502 -16.55 2.48 -13.70
CA ARG A 502 -16.86 3.84 -14.21
C ARG A 502 -17.00 4.93 -13.13
N ASP A 503 -16.33 4.73 -12.00
CA ASP A 503 -16.36 5.62 -10.83
C ASP A 503 -17.77 5.89 -10.28
N LEU A 504 -18.68 4.94 -10.51
CA LEU A 504 -19.99 4.88 -9.87
C LEU A 504 -19.85 4.39 -8.43
N CYS A 505 -20.66 4.96 -7.53
CA CYS A 505 -20.70 4.56 -6.13
C CYS A 505 -21.51 3.26 -5.95
N LEU A 506 -21.05 2.40 -5.04
CA LEU A 506 -21.83 1.27 -4.52
C LEU A 506 -23.04 1.80 -3.74
N GLN A 507 -24.24 1.31 -4.07
CA GLN A 507 -25.50 1.74 -3.43
C GLN A 507 -26.40 0.54 -3.15
N ALA A 508 -27.26 0.67 -2.14
CA ALA A 508 -28.34 -0.27 -1.86
C ALA A 508 -29.68 0.46 -1.80
N ASP A 509 -30.74 -0.18 -2.28
CA ASP A 509 -32.11 0.32 -2.13
C ASP A 509 -32.75 -0.13 -0.80
N THR A 510 -33.98 0.33 -0.55
CA THR A 510 -34.75 -0.02 0.65
C THR A 510 -35.22 -1.49 0.70
N ALA A 511 -35.08 -2.24 -0.39
CA ALA A 511 -35.30 -3.69 -0.45
C ALA A 511 -34.00 -4.49 -0.26
N GLY A 512 -32.85 -3.82 -0.10
CA GLY A 512 -31.53 -4.43 0.06
C GLY A 512 -30.91 -4.94 -1.24
N ALA A 513 -31.43 -4.56 -2.41
CA ALA A 513 -30.78 -4.85 -3.69
C ALA A 513 -29.57 -3.92 -3.89
N VAL A 514 -28.44 -4.48 -4.31
CA VAL A 514 -27.16 -3.76 -4.41
C VAL A 514 -26.79 -3.52 -5.87
N SER A 515 -26.46 -2.26 -6.16
CA SER A 515 -26.19 -1.76 -7.51
C SER A 515 -25.08 -0.71 -7.50
N VAL A 516 -24.71 -0.20 -8.67
CA VAL A 516 -23.90 1.02 -8.81
C VAL A 516 -24.64 2.11 -9.58
N ALA A 517 -24.48 3.35 -9.12
CA ALA A 517 -25.03 4.56 -9.73
C ALA A 517 -24.14 5.78 -9.42
N ALA A 518 -24.43 6.92 -10.04
CA ALA A 518 -23.67 8.15 -9.83
C ALA A 518 -23.53 8.52 -8.34
N CYS A 519 -22.32 8.95 -7.94
CA CYS A 519 -22.07 9.44 -6.59
C CYS A 519 -22.75 10.81 -6.40
N GLY A 520 -23.80 10.86 -5.57
CA GLY A 520 -24.48 12.12 -5.24
C GLY A 520 -23.64 13.05 -4.36
N ASN A 521 -24.05 14.31 -4.26
CA ASN A 521 -23.44 15.29 -3.36
C ASN A 521 -23.77 14.94 -1.89
N GLY A 522 -22.91 14.13 -1.26
CA GLY A 522 -23.19 13.43 0.00
C GLY A 522 -23.73 12.01 -0.18
N GLY A 523 -23.40 11.36 -1.30
CA GLY A 523 -23.87 10.03 -1.69
C GLY A 523 -23.62 8.92 -0.65
N VAL A 524 -24.37 7.82 -0.79
CA VAL A 524 -24.47 6.71 0.19
C VAL A 524 -23.10 6.28 0.73
N ARG A 525 -22.79 6.76 1.93
CA ARG A 525 -21.63 6.30 2.71
C ARG A 525 -21.91 4.88 3.19
N TRP A 526 -20.84 4.11 3.35
CA TRP A 526 -20.86 2.79 3.96
C TRP A 526 -19.98 2.82 5.20
N SER A 527 -20.51 2.31 6.31
CA SER A 527 -19.75 2.13 7.54
C SER A 527 -18.97 0.82 7.42
N ILE A 528 -17.64 0.91 7.32
CA ILE A 528 -16.73 -0.24 7.20
C ILE A 528 -16.28 -0.62 8.62
N TYR A 529 -16.73 -1.78 9.10
CA TYR A 529 -16.50 -2.21 10.48
C TYR A 529 -15.17 -2.97 10.66
N PRO A 530 -14.57 -2.94 11.87
CA PRO A 530 -13.36 -3.70 12.21
C PRO A 530 -13.46 -5.24 12.06
N ASP A 531 -14.67 -5.80 12.02
CA ASP A 531 -14.92 -7.21 11.68
C ASP A 531 -14.88 -7.51 10.17
N GLY A 532 -14.73 -6.50 9.31
CA GLY A 532 -14.79 -6.62 7.85
C GLY A 532 -16.21 -6.68 7.29
N SER A 533 -17.25 -6.46 8.10
CA SER A 533 -18.59 -6.22 7.57
C SER A 533 -18.71 -4.79 7.01
N ILE A 534 -19.44 -4.66 5.90
CA ILE A 534 -19.73 -3.39 5.23
C ILE A 534 -21.22 -3.11 5.46
N ARG A 535 -21.58 -1.98 6.07
CA ARG A 535 -22.95 -1.70 6.54
C ARG A 535 -23.50 -0.38 6.02
N PRO A 536 -24.83 -0.24 5.85
CA PRO A 536 -25.46 1.07 5.66
C PRO A 536 -25.20 1.97 6.88
N PRO A 537 -25.27 3.31 6.73
CA PRO A 537 -25.01 4.24 7.83
C PRO A 537 -25.91 4.03 9.05
N ALA A 538 -25.32 4.09 10.24
CA ALA A 538 -26.02 3.76 11.48
C ALA A 538 -27.25 4.65 11.76
N TRP A 539 -27.24 5.90 11.31
CA TRP A 539 -28.34 6.86 11.51
C TRP A 539 -29.65 6.50 10.79
N LEU A 540 -29.65 5.52 9.87
CA LEU A 540 -30.85 5.00 9.21
C LEU A 540 -31.58 3.90 10.01
N LEU A 541 -31.13 3.57 11.23
CA LEU A 541 -31.54 2.38 12.01
C LEU A 541 -31.13 1.03 11.37
N LEU A 542 -30.46 1.06 10.21
CA LEU A 542 -30.04 -0.10 9.42
C LEU A 542 -28.70 -0.71 9.88
N GLN A 543 -28.11 -0.30 11.01
CA GLN A 543 -26.83 -0.79 11.55
C GLN A 543 -26.78 -2.32 11.79
N TRP A 544 -27.95 -2.95 11.93
CA TRP A 544 -28.15 -4.40 12.07
C TRP A 544 -28.12 -5.15 10.73
N GLN A 545 -27.98 -4.41 9.62
CA GLN A 545 -27.86 -4.95 8.28
C GLN A 545 -26.43 -4.79 7.76
N CYS A 546 -26.01 -5.71 6.92
CA CYS A 546 -24.71 -5.70 6.26
C CYS A 546 -24.81 -6.26 4.84
N LEU A 547 -23.83 -5.86 4.03
CA LEU A 547 -23.55 -6.41 2.71
C LEU A 547 -23.18 -7.89 2.85
N ALA A 548 -23.90 -8.77 2.14
CA ALA A 548 -23.67 -10.21 2.18
C ALA A 548 -23.67 -10.79 0.76
N ALA A 549 -22.76 -11.75 0.51
CA ALA A 549 -22.74 -12.53 -0.71
C ALA A 549 -23.58 -13.82 -0.56
N ASP A 550 -24.41 -14.11 -1.55
CA ASP A 550 -25.15 -15.35 -1.66
C ASP A 550 -24.25 -16.43 -2.29
N GLY A 551 -23.81 -17.42 -1.51
CA GLY A 551 -22.78 -18.37 -1.95
C GLY A 551 -23.19 -19.30 -3.10
N ALA A 552 -24.50 -19.49 -3.31
CA ALA A 552 -25.02 -20.33 -4.40
C ALA A 552 -25.23 -19.52 -5.68
N SER A 553 -25.91 -18.37 -5.60
CA SER A 553 -26.26 -17.54 -6.76
C SER A 553 -25.22 -16.49 -7.13
N GLY A 554 -24.24 -16.20 -6.24
CA GLY A 554 -23.26 -15.14 -6.39
C GLY A 554 -23.85 -13.72 -6.27
N ARG A 555 -25.14 -13.55 -5.98
CA ARG A 555 -25.76 -12.22 -5.82
C ARG A 555 -25.30 -11.55 -4.53
N VAL A 556 -25.11 -10.23 -4.57
CA VAL A 556 -24.84 -9.43 -3.37
C VAL A 556 -26.09 -8.66 -2.97
N ARG A 557 -26.41 -8.67 -1.68
CA ARG A 557 -27.57 -8.01 -1.08
C ARG A 557 -27.20 -7.41 0.27
N VAL A 558 -27.88 -6.34 0.67
CA VAL A 558 -27.95 -5.93 2.07
C VAL A 558 -29.05 -6.74 2.74
N LYS A 559 -28.74 -7.33 3.90
CA LYS A 559 -29.69 -8.09 4.72
C LYS A 559 -29.34 -7.92 6.20
N TYR A 560 -30.21 -8.35 7.11
CA TYR A 560 -29.81 -8.54 8.51
C TYR A 560 -28.57 -9.42 8.63
N CYS A 561 -27.61 -8.99 9.45
CA CYS A 561 -26.38 -9.73 9.71
C CYS A 561 -26.66 -11.03 10.46
N ASP A 562 -25.82 -12.03 10.26
CA ASP A 562 -25.80 -13.20 11.12
C ASP A 562 -25.18 -12.82 12.47
N TRP A 563 -25.91 -12.98 13.58
CA TRP A 563 -25.41 -12.68 14.92
C TRP A 563 -24.27 -13.62 15.34
N ALA A 564 -24.17 -14.83 14.80
CA ALA A 564 -23.00 -15.70 14.99
C ALA A 564 -21.83 -15.32 14.07
N GLY A 565 -22.12 -14.55 13.01
CA GLY A 565 -21.19 -13.97 12.05
C GLY A 565 -20.82 -14.91 10.90
N SER A 566 -21.22 -14.55 9.68
CA SER A 566 -20.98 -15.37 8.47
C SER A 566 -19.72 -14.97 7.70
N ALA A 567 -19.04 -15.93 7.10
CA ALA A 567 -17.96 -15.66 6.14
C ALA A 567 -18.49 -15.00 4.85
N CYS A 568 -19.77 -15.17 4.55
CA CYS A 568 -20.43 -14.47 3.44
C CYS A 568 -20.63 -12.97 3.71
N GLU A 569 -20.45 -12.51 4.95
CA GLU A 569 -20.57 -11.11 5.40
C GLU A 569 -19.21 -10.45 5.69
N ARG A 570 -18.10 -11.22 5.68
CA ARG A 570 -16.74 -10.70 5.87
C ARG A 570 -16.11 -10.37 4.52
N TRP A 571 -15.83 -9.09 4.33
CA TRP A 571 -15.17 -8.52 3.16
C TRP A 571 -13.75 -8.07 3.51
N VAL A 572 -12.85 -8.16 2.55
CA VAL A 572 -11.45 -7.78 2.69
C VAL A 572 -11.06 -6.93 1.49
N PHE A 573 -10.76 -5.65 1.74
CA PHE A 573 -10.14 -4.78 0.75
C PHE A 573 -8.70 -5.25 0.50
N ARG A 574 -8.26 -5.24 -0.76
CA ARG A 574 -6.94 -5.71 -1.19
C ARG A 574 -6.22 -4.64 -2.00
N ASN A 575 -4.89 -4.69 -1.97
CA ASN A 575 -4.01 -3.80 -2.72
C ASN A 575 -4.15 -3.93 -4.26
N ASP A 576 -4.69 -5.05 -4.75
CA ASP A 576 -5.06 -5.21 -6.16
C ASP A 576 -6.33 -4.42 -6.55
N GLY A 577 -6.93 -3.68 -5.61
CA GLY A 577 -8.17 -2.92 -5.78
C GLY A 577 -9.43 -3.78 -5.70
N THR A 578 -9.36 -5.06 -5.32
CA THR A 578 -10.56 -5.90 -5.16
C THR A 578 -11.14 -5.84 -3.75
N ILE A 579 -12.45 -6.06 -3.65
CA ILE A 579 -13.11 -6.36 -2.37
C ILE A 579 -13.44 -7.85 -2.39
N PHE A 580 -12.67 -8.63 -1.61
CA PHE A 580 -12.77 -10.08 -1.56
C PHE A 580 -13.75 -10.54 -0.47
N ASN A 581 -14.67 -11.43 -0.83
CA ASN A 581 -15.60 -12.07 0.09
C ASN A 581 -15.03 -13.40 0.59
N THR A 582 -14.83 -13.55 1.90
CA THR A 582 -14.12 -14.73 2.42
C THR A 582 -14.92 -16.02 2.23
N GLY A 583 -16.23 -16.00 2.51
CA GLY A 583 -17.09 -17.18 2.43
C GLY A 583 -17.21 -17.77 1.03
N THR A 584 -17.37 -16.91 0.02
CA THR A 584 -17.53 -17.35 -1.38
C THR A 584 -16.21 -17.57 -2.12
N GLY A 585 -15.08 -17.07 -1.60
CA GLY A 585 -13.77 -17.16 -2.24
C GLY A 585 -13.67 -16.33 -3.54
N ARG A 586 -14.44 -15.26 -3.62
CA ARG A 586 -14.68 -14.46 -4.84
C ARG A 586 -14.54 -12.96 -4.57
N VAL A 587 -14.45 -12.17 -5.62
CA VAL A 587 -14.34 -10.70 -5.55
C VAL A 587 -15.63 -10.03 -6.01
N LEU A 588 -15.92 -8.86 -5.44
CA LEU A 588 -17.06 -8.02 -5.78
C LEU A 588 -16.95 -7.51 -7.23
N GLU A 589 -18.00 -7.66 -8.03
CA GLU A 589 -18.02 -7.27 -9.45
C GLU A 589 -19.33 -6.55 -9.83
N VAL A 590 -19.23 -5.56 -10.72
CA VAL A 590 -20.37 -4.95 -11.42
C VAL A 590 -20.66 -5.69 -12.73
N VAL A 591 -21.88 -6.21 -12.87
CA VAL A 591 -22.38 -6.86 -14.11
C VAL A 591 -23.60 -6.14 -14.69
N GLY A 592 -23.86 -6.33 -15.98
CA GLY A 592 -25.04 -5.77 -16.66
C GLY A 592 -25.01 -4.27 -16.97
N ALA A 593 -23.96 -3.55 -16.60
CA ALA A 593 -23.83 -2.10 -16.83
C ALA A 593 -23.78 -1.75 -18.34
N SER A 594 -24.91 -1.29 -18.87
CA SER A 594 -25.08 -0.94 -20.28
C SER A 594 -24.17 0.22 -20.73
N LYS A 595 -23.98 0.40 -22.04
CA LYS A 595 -23.32 1.60 -22.59
C LYS A 595 -24.32 2.76 -22.61
N GLY A 596 -24.18 3.72 -21.70
CA GLY A 596 -24.94 4.99 -21.71
C GLY A 596 -25.89 5.24 -20.53
N GLY A 597 -26.09 4.29 -19.61
CA GLY A 597 -26.91 4.50 -18.40
C GLY A 597 -26.14 5.12 -17.23
N ALA A 598 -26.77 6.06 -16.51
CA ALA A 598 -26.24 6.68 -15.27
C ALA A 598 -26.40 5.80 -14.01
N SER A 599 -27.10 4.68 -14.14
CA SER A 599 -27.35 3.67 -13.11
C SER A 599 -27.67 2.32 -13.77
N GLY A 600 -27.72 1.24 -12.98
CA GLY A 600 -28.26 -0.06 -13.42
C GLY A 600 -27.26 -1.22 -13.56
N GLY A 601 -26.02 -1.05 -13.10
CA GLY A 601 -25.12 -2.19 -12.91
C GLY A 601 -25.50 -2.99 -11.67
N GLN A 602 -25.82 -4.28 -11.79
CA GLN A 602 -26.04 -5.18 -10.65
C GLN A 602 -24.70 -5.58 -10.03
N VAL A 603 -24.66 -5.73 -8.71
CA VAL A 603 -23.45 -6.19 -8.00
C VAL A 603 -23.54 -7.68 -7.62
N VAL A 604 -22.46 -8.41 -7.89
CA VAL A 604 -22.32 -9.86 -7.68
C VAL A 604 -20.93 -10.20 -7.13
N VAL A 605 -20.67 -11.47 -6.81
CA VAL A 605 -19.32 -12.00 -6.56
C VAL A 605 -18.90 -13.05 -7.59
N SER A 606 -17.76 -12.80 -8.23
CA SER A 606 -17.19 -13.62 -9.31
C SER A 606 -15.76 -14.06 -9.01
N LYS A 607 -15.22 -15.01 -9.80
CA LYS A 607 -13.80 -15.34 -9.72
C LYS A 607 -12.99 -14.12 -10.15
N ALA A 608 -11.94 -13.76 -9.41
CA ALA A 608 -10.96 -12.80 -9.90
C ALA A 608 -10.42 -13.26 -11.26
N GLY A 609 -10.18 -12.33 -12.18
CA GLY A 609 -9.66 -12.64 -13.51
C GLY A 609 -8.33 -13.42 -13.46
N ASN A 610 -8.04 -14.18 -14.53
CA ASN A 610 -6.83 -15.02 -14.63
C ASN A 610 -5.54 -14.17 -14.56
N GLY A 611 -5.01 -13.98 -13.34
CA GLY A 611 -3.78 -13.23 -13.07
C GLY A 611 -3.95 -11.73 -12.75
N SER A 612 -5.08 -11.11 -13.08
CA SER A 612 -5.35 -9.70 -12.74
C SER A 612 -6.86 -9.39 -12.66
N PRO A 613 -7.33 -8.54 -11.73
CA PRO A 613 -8.74 -8.17 -11.64
C PRO A 613 -9.20 -7.28 -12.81
N THR A 614 -10.39 -7.56 -13.34
CA THR A 614 -11.01 -6.77 -14.42
C THR A 614 -11.41 -5.36 -13.96
N PRO A 615 -11.62 -4.38 -14.86
CA PRO A 615 -12.13 -3.06 -14.49
C PRO A 615 -13.47 -3.08 -13.75
N THR A 616 -14.30 -4.11 -13.98
CA THR A 616 -15.57 -4.36 -13.28
C THR A 616 -15.40 -4.88 -11.85
N GLN A 617 -14.20 -5.38 -11.50
CA GLN A 617 -13.81 -5.90 -10.18
C GLN A 617 -12.97 -4.89 -9.35
N LYS A 618 -12.60 -3.73 -9.91
CA LYS A 618 -11.80 -2.70 -9.23
C LYS A 618 -12.70 -1.75 -8.42
N TRP A 619 -12.38 -1.59 -7.15
CA TRP A 619 -13.00 -0.66 -6.19
C TRP A 619 -11.95 0.25 -5.54
N ALA A 620 -12.37 1.25 -4.77
CA ALA A 620 -11.55 2.02 -3.83
C ALA A 620 -12.46 2.76 -2.82
N LEU A 621 -11.85 3.44 -1.84
CA LEU A 621 -12.54 4.34 -0.92
C LEU A 621 -12.35 5.80 -1.35
N MET A 622 -13.41 6.58 -1.20
CA MET A 622 -13.35 8.05 -1.17
C MET A 622 -13.08 8.53 0.26
N LEU A 623 -12.25 9.56 0.40
CA LEU A 623 -11.74 10.07 1.68
C LEU A 623 -12.50 11.30 2.17
#